data_AF-A0A8S3H826-F1
#
_entry.id   AF-A0A8S3H826-F1
#
_cell.length_a   1.000
_cell.length_b   1.000
_cell.length_c   1.000
_cell.angle_alpha   90.00
_cell.angle_beta   90.00
_cell.angle_gamma   90.00
#
_symmetry.space_group_name_H-M   'P 1'
#
loop_
_entity.id
_entity.type
_entity.pdbx_description
1 polymer ?
#
loop_
_entity_poly.entity_id
_entity_poly.type
_entity_poly.pdbx_seq_one_letter_code
_entity_poly.pdbx_strand_id
1 'polypeptide(L)'
;LELQKRQSAPQNVDVLPTLSISDIDRKVVRVPIIQGHTGNTYVQLCEQPTNGITYFRCLLNTFDLPNELKPYLPLFVNILTK
;
A
#
# COMPACT_ATOMS: atom_id res chain seq x y z
N LEU A 1 -36.51 -26.34 -25.26
CA LEU A 1 -35.49 -26.06 -26.30
C LEU A 1 -35.24 -24.56 -26.53
N GLU A 2 -36.25 -23.69 -26.44
CA GLU A 2 -36.08 -22.26 -26.76
C GLU A 2 -35.19 -21.48 -25.77
N LEU A 3 -35.35 -21.71 -24.46
CA LEU A 3 -34.50 -21.09 -23.42
C LEU A 3 -33.03 -21.46 -23.57
N GLN A 4 -32.74 -22.72 -23.88
CA GLN A 4 -31.39 -23.21 -24.13
C GLN A 4 -30.76 -22.53 -25.35
N LYS A 5 -31.52 -22.32 -26.43
CA LYS A 5 -31.04 -21.56 -27.61
C LYS A 5 -30.70 -20.10 -27.28
N ARG A 6 -31.48 -19.44 -26.42
CA ARG A 6 -31.20 -18.06 -25.99
C ARG A 6 -30.00 -17.97 -25.06
N GLN A 7 -29.83 -18.95 -24.16
CA GLN A 7 -28.68 -19.01 -23.24
C GLN A 7 -27.35 -19.35 -23.95
N SER A 8 -27.41 -20.13 -25.03
CA SER A 8 -26.24 -20.47 -25.85
C SER A 8 -25.92 -19.44 -26.94
N ALA A 9 -26.73 -18.38 -27.08
CA ALA A 9 -26.46 -17.31 -28.03
C ALA A 9 -25.30 -16.42 -27.52
N PRO A 10 -24.45 -15.89 -28.43
CA PRO A 10 -23.42 -14.94 -28.04
C PRO A 10 -24.05 -13.74 -27.36
N GLN A 11 -23.63 -13.48 -26.12
CA GLN A 11 -24.17 -12.40 -25.31
C GLN A 11 -23.63 -11.06 -25.80
N ASN A 12 -24.50 -10.05 -25.84
CA ASN A 12 -24.08 -8.68 -26.14
C ASN A 12 -23.39 -8.11 -24.88
N VAL A 13 -22.09 -7.81 -25.01
CA VAL A 13 -21.26 -7.23 -23.94
C VAL A 13 -21.25 -5.70 -23.95
N ASP A 14 -21.80 -5.06 -24.98
CA ASP A 14 -21.87 -3.59 -25.13
C ASP A 14 -22.86 -2.94 -24.15
N VAL A 15 -23.73 -3.75 -23.53
CA VAL A 15 -24.64 -3.30 -22.45
C VAL A 15 -23.90 -3.07 -21.13
N LEU A 16 -22.65 -3.54 -21.01
CA LEU A 16 -21.84 -3.37 -19.83
C LEU A 16 -21.09 -2.02 -19.92
N PRO A 17 -21.17 -1.15 -18.91
CA PRO A 17 -20.33 0.03 -18.87
C PRO A 17 -18.86 -0.43 -18.76
N THR A 18 -18.01 0.11 -19.64
CA THR A 18 -16.58 -0.20 -19.68
C THR A 18 -15.75 1.07 -19.57
N LEU A 19 -14.55 0.94 -19.00
CA LEU A 19 -13.53 1.98 -19.03
C LEU A 19 -12.62 1.76 -20.23
N SER A 20 -12.16 2.85 -20.81
CA SER A 20 -11.16 2.88 -21.87
C SER A 20 -9.76 3.13 -21.29
N ILE A 21 -8.73 2.82 -22.08
CA ILE A 21 -7.34 3.16 -21.74
C ILE A 21 -7.18 4.69 -21.57
N SER A 22 -8.03 5.47 -22.25
CA SER A 22 -8.02 6.93 -22.17
C SER A 22 -8.50 7.46 -20.82
N ASP A 23 -9.21 6.65 -20.03
CA ASP A 23 -9.71 7.02 -18.70
C ASP A 23 -8.64 6.85 -17.61
N ILE A 24 -7.48 6.30 -17.96
CA ILE A 24 -6.34 6.13 -17.06
C ILE A 24 -5.49 7.40 -17.09
N ASP A 25 -5.30 8.02 -15.92
CA ASP A 25 -4.35 9.13 -15.80
C ASP A 25 -2.94 8.64 -16.14
N ARG A 26 -2.30 9.33 -17.08
CA ARG A 26 -0.93 9.02 -17.52
C ARG A 26 0.12 9.39 -16.47
N LYS A 27 -0.26 10.20 -15.47
CA LYS A 27 0.63 10.66 -14.41
C LYS A 27 0.19 10.09 -13.07
N VAL A 28 1.18 9.64 -12.30
CA VAL A 28 0.95 9.26 -10.91
C VAL A 28 0.85 10.52 -10.06
N VAL A 29 -0.13 10.57 -9.17
CA VAL A 29 -0.29 11.63 -8.18
C VAL A 29 0.91 11.60 -7.23
N ARG A 30 1.70 12.67 -7.21
CA ARG A 30 2.83 12.80 -6.28
C ARG A 30 2.33 13.29 -4.94
N VAL A 31 2.68 12.56 -3.89
CA VAL A 31 2.41 12.99 -2.51
C VAL A 31 3.58 13.86 -2.04
N PRO A 32 3.33 15.09 -1.58
CA PRO A 32 4.39 15.93 -1.02
C PRO A 32 4.92 15.31 0.27
N ILE A 33 6.24 15.24 0.40
CA ILE A 33 6.92 14.74 1.59
C ILE A 33 7.90 15.81 2.04
N ILE A 34 7.78 16.22 3.30
CA ILE A 34 8.72 17.12 3.95
C ILE A 34 9.82 16.26 4.57
N GLN A 35 11.06 16.53 4.18
CA GLN A 35 12.24 15.86 4.71
C GLN A 35 12.90 16.74 5.75
N GLY A 36 13.34 16.15 6.86
CA GLY A 36 13.97 16.89 7.95
C GLY A 36 14.85 16.00 8.81
N HIS A 37 15.41 16.60 9.86
CA HIS A 37 16.21 15.91 10.85
C HIS A 37 15.76 16.31 12.25
N THR A 38 15.68 15.32 13.15
CA THR A 38 15.54 15.52 14.58
C THR A 38 16.81 15.02 15.24
N GLY A 39 17.69 15.94 15.64
CA GLY A 39 19.06 15.60 16.04
C GLY A 39 19.80 14.90 14.91
N ASN A 40 20.35 13.71 15.18
CA ASN A 40 21.07 12.91 14.18
C ASN A 40 20.16 11.95 13.39
N THR A 41 18.85 11.96 13.62
CA THR A 41 17.92 11.04 12.98
C THR A 41 17.15 11.74 11.87
N TYR A 42 17.15 11.14 10.68
CA TYR A 42 16.36 11.60 9.55
C TYR A 42 14.86 11.33 9.75
N VAL A 43 14.02 12.29 9.41
CA VAL A 43 12.56 12.23 9.58
C VAL A 43 11.86 12.61 8.28
N GLN A 44 10.76 11.92 7.98
CA GLN A 44 9.87 12.23 6.87
C GLN A 44 8.48 12.53 7.39
N LEU A 45 7.95 13.70 7.05
CA LEU A 45 6.59 14.12 7.37
C LEU A 45 5.74 14.16 6.10
N CYS A 46 4.58 13.53 6.17
CA CYS A 46 3.60 13.50 5.09
C CYS A 46 2.27 14.03 5.65
N GLU A 47 1.98 15.30 5.40
CA GLU A 47 0.74 15.93 5.84
C GLU A 47 -0.41 15.43 4.97
N GLN A 48 -1.38 14.76 5.61
CA GLN A 48 -2.54 14.17 4.94
C GLN A 48 -3.81 14.46 5.75
N PRO A 49 -5.00 14.50 5.12
CA PRO A 49 -6.27 14.69 5.81
C PRO A 49 -6.68 13.41 6.57
N THR A 50 -5.93 13.06 7.62
CA THR A 50 -6.08 11.83 8.41
C THR A 50 -7.20 11.90 9.46
N ASN A 51 -8.04 12.94 9.42
CA ASN A 51 -9.14 13.17 10.37
C ASN A 51 -8.70 13.15 11.85
N GLY A 52 -7.62 13.88 12.17
CA GLY A 52 -7.10 14.02 13.53
C GLY A 52 -6.22 12.87 14.02
N ILE A 53 -5.91 11.88 13.17
CA ILE A 53 -5.04 10.75 13.51
C ILE A 53 -3.60 11.02 13.07
N THR A 54 -2.63 10.74 13.93
CA THR A 54 -1.21 10.80 13.56
C THR A 54 -0.66 9.39 13.40
N TYR A 55 -0.08 9.10 12.23
CA TYR A 55 0.61 7.84 11.97
C TYR A 55 2.11 8.02 12.16
N PHE A 56 2.68 7.25 13.09
CA PHE A 56 4.12 7.24 13.34
C PHE A 56 4.73 5.91 12.90
N ARG A 57 5.86 5.97 12.20
CA ARG A 57 6.67 4.81 11.82
C ARG A 57 8.13 5.12 12.09
N CYS A 58 8.82 4.16 12.67
CA CYS A 58 10.26 4.19 12.89
C CYS A 58 10.88 2.94 12.26
N LEU A 59 12.03 3.11 11.61
CA LEU A 59 12.80 2.01 11.04
C LEU A 59 14.10 1.89 11.82
N LEU A 60 14.35 0.69 12.35
CA LEU A 60 15.57 0.36 13.07
C LEU A 60 16.49 -0.43 12.14
N ASN A 61 17.75 0.00 12.04
CA ASN A 61 18.75 -0.73 11.28
C ASN A 61 19.22 -1.96 12.06
N THR A 62 19.20 -3.14 11.42
CA THR A 62 19.65 -4.41 12.00
C THR A 62 20.95 -4.93 11.37
N PHE A 63 21.66 -4.08 10.61
CA PHE A 63 22.90 -4.44 9.92
C PHE A 63 23.97 -4.98 10.89
N ASP A 64 24.18 -4.32 12.02
CA ASP A 64 25.18 -4.70 13.02
C ASP A 64 24.73 -5.84 13.95
N LEU A 65 23.55 -6.41 13.72
CA LEU A 65 23.06 -7.54 14.52
C LEU A 65 23.79 -8.84 14.11
N PRO A 66 24.37 -9.60 15.07
CA PRO A 66 24.94 -10.91 14.80
C PRO A 66 23.98 -11.84 14.06
N ASN A 67 24.48 -12.59 13.08
CA ASN A 67 23.65 -13.47 12.26
C ASN A 67 22.92 -14.54 13.07
N GLU A 68 23.51 -14.99 14.17
CA GLU A 68 22.92 -15.94 15.11
C GLU A 68 21.66 -15.38 15.79
N LEU A 69 21.57 -14.06 15.95
CA LEU A 69 20.45 -13.39 16.62
C LEU A 69 19.31 -13.00 15.68
N LYS A 70 19.58 -12.89 14.36
CA LYS A 70 18.57 -12.52 13.35
C LYS A 70 17.31 -13.40 13.35
N PRO A 71 17.40 -14.74 13.52
CA PRO A 71 16.21 -15.60 13.59
C PRO A 71 15.26 -15.26 14.75
N TYR A 72 15.77 -14.65 15.82
CA TYR A 72 14.97 -14.31 17.01
C TYR A 72 14.31 -12.92 16.92
N LEU A 73 14.61 -12.11 15.89
CA LEU A 73 14.00 -10.79 15.71
C LEU A 73 12.46 -10.83 15.67
N PRO A 74 11.80 -11.75 14.94
CA PRO A 74 10.34 -11.81 14.94
C PRO A 74 9.77 -12.11 16.33
N LEU A 75 10.44 -12.97 17.10
CA LEU A 75 10.05 -13.27 18.48
C LEU A 75 10.20 -12.03 19.37
N PHE A 76 11.34 -11.34 19.27
CA PHE A 76 11.62 -10.11 20.01
C PHE A 76 10.58 -9.01 19.72
N VAL A 77 10.26 -8.76 18.44
CA VAL A 77 9.27 -7.74 18.06
C VAL A 77 7.87 -8.09 18.58
N ASN A 78 7.50 -9.37 18.59
CA ASN A 78 6.19 -9.83 19.07
C ASN A 78 6.00 -9.65 20.60
N ILE A 79 7.09 -9.68 21.37
CA ILE A 79 7.03 -9.48 22.83
C ILE A 79 7.23 -8.03 23.24
N LEU A 80 7.92 -7.21 22.43
CA LEU A 80 8.29 -5.83 22.77
C LEU A 80 7.07 -4.92 23.00
N THR A 81 5.96 -5.18 22.32
CA THR A 81 4.75 -4.35 22.36
C THR A 81 3.61 -4.99 23.17
N LYS A 82 3.85 -6.13 23.82
CA LYS A 82 2.95 -6.72 24.81
C LYS A 82 3.24 -6.17 26.19
#